data_AF-A0A482PLV4-F1
#
_entry.id   AF-A0A482PLV4-F1
#
_cell.length_a   1.000
_cell.length_b   1.000
_cell.length_c   1.000
_cell.angle_alpha   90.00
_cell.angle_beta   90.00
_cell.angle_gamma   90.00
#
_symmetry.space_group_name_H-M   'P 1'
#
loop_
_entity.id
_entity.type
_entity.pdbx_description
1 polymer ?
#
loop_
_entity_poly.entity_id
_entity_poly.type
_entity_poly.pdbx_seq_one_letter_code
_entity_poly.pdbx_strand_id
1 'polypeptide(L)'
;MRRLLMDTDPLGLNTYMCMIPLHSLGGNGTRSGPDIWGNPFYHQYLCIDDGNGEYICGGQDRSGGAFLPGSRGKATNDTWPSGENGACKQVDDQKCVDECVKNRVENKKRPWYQIPFGIDCQDWSEEVLESCQKSCRTNNLPMGWFNRLW
;
A
#
# COMPACT_ATOMS: atom_id res chain seq x y z
N MET A 1 -1.76 -23.27 31.19
CA MET A 1 -1.43 -23.05 29.76
C MET A 1 -2.18 -21.81 29.29
N ARG A 2 -1.48 -20.69 29.13
CA ARG A 2 -2.09 -19.43 28.67
C ARG A 2 -2.39 -19.57 27.18
N ARG A 3 -3.67 -19.61 26.85
CA ARG A 3 -4.17 -19.57 25.47
C ARG A 3 -3.82 -18.18 24.95
N LEU A 4 -2.80 -18.09 24.10
CA LEU A 4 -2.59 -16.90 23.28
C LEU A 4 -3.88 -16.74 22.48
N LEU A 5 -4.61 -15.65 22.72
CA LEU A 5 -5.73 -15.26 21.88
C LEU A 5 -5.11 -15.00 20.51
N MET A 6 -5.24 -15.98 19.61
CA MET A 6 -5.22 -15.68 18.19
C MET A 6 -6.32 -14.65 18.02
N ASP A 7 -5.96 -13.40 17.75
CA ASP A 7 -6.85 -12.43 17.13
C ASP A 7 -7.26 -13.04 15.80
N THR A 8 -8.25 -13.93 15.83
CA THR A 8 -8.97 -14.37 14.65
C THR A 8 -9.55 -13.10 14.07
N ASP A 9 -9.02 -12.65 12.93
CA ASP A 9 -9.65 -11.59 12.17
C ASP A 9 -11.06 -12.07 11.79
N PRO A 10 -12.11 -11.57 12.47
CA PRO A 10 -13.45 -12.08 12.28
C PRO A 10 -14.06 -11.57 10.97
N LEU A 11 -13.40 -10.63 10.30
CA LEU A 11 -13.76 -10.10 8.99
C LEU A 11 -13.01 -10.80 7.85
N GLY A 12 -11.83 -11.38 8.13
CA GLY A 12 -10.98 -12.04 7.14
C GLY A 12 -10.40 -11.07 6.11
N LEU A 13 -10.23 -9.80 6.47
CA LEU A 13 -9.57 -8.82 5.64
C LEU A 13 -8.11 -9.24 5.43
N ASN A 14 -7.58 -8.86 4.28
CA ASN A 14 -6.18 -9.11 3.95
C ASN A 14 -5.64 -7.90 3.22
N THR A 15 -4.43 -7.49 3.58
CA THR A 15 -3.70 -6.44 2.89
C THR A 15 -2.88 -7.03 1.75
N TYR A 16 -3.02 -6.45 0.56
CA TYR A 16 -2.33 -6.84 -0.66
C TYR A 16 -1.47 -5.69 -1.19
N MET A 17 -0.26 -6.03 -1.63
CA MET A 17 0.58 -5.17 -2.45
C MET A 17 0.33 -5.51 -3.92
N CYS A 18 -0.12 -4.52 -4.68
CA CYS A 18 -0.49 -4.68 -6.08
C CYS A 18 0.46 -3.90 -6.98
N MET A 19 0.73 -4.46 -8.14
CA MET A 19 1.51 -3.84 -9.20
C MET A 19 0.73 -3.88 -10.50
N ILE A 20 0.70 -2.76 -11.22
CA ILE A 20 0.19 -2.65 -12.60
C ILE A 20 1.20 -1.92 -13.48
N PRO A 21 1.14 -2.07 -14.81
CA PRO A 21 1.91 -1.23 -15.72
C PRO A 21 1.58 0.25 -15.50
N LEU A 22 2.57 1.13 -15.66
CA LEU A 22 2.33 2.57 -15.59
C LEU A 22 1.32 2.99 -16.66
N HIS A 23 0.24 3.65 -16.22
CA HIS A 23 -0.89 4.03 -17.08
C HIS A 23 -0.46 4.80 -18.34
N SER A 24 0.57 5.65 -18.22
CA SER A 24 1.07 6.49 -19.32
C SER A 24 1.96 5.76 -20.32
N LEU A 25 2.49 4.58 -19.97
CA LEU A 25 3.42 3.83 -20.82
C LEU A 25 2.79 2.55 -21.40
N GLY A 26 1.67 2.09 -20.84
CA GLY A 26 1.03 0.83 -21.23
C GLY A 26 1.89 -0.39 -20.89
N GLY A 27 1.45 -1.57 -21.31
CA GLY A 27 2.13 -2.85 -21.06
C GLY A 27 1.14 -3.97 -20.73
N ASN A 28 1.64 -5.20 -20.70
CA ASN A 28 0.92 -6.39 -20.24
C ASN A 28 1.64 -6.95 -19.00
N GLY A 29 0.92 -7.61 -18.09
CA GLY A 29 1.52 -8.13 -16.86
C GLY A 29 1.70 -7.04 -15.80
N THR A 30 2.78 -7.07 -15.02
CA THR A 30 2.96 -6.18 -13.85
C THR A 30 3.72 -4.88 -14.13
N ARG A 31 4.36 -4.76 -15.30
CA ARG A 31 5.27 -3.66 -15.63
C ARG A 31 4.99 -3.10 -17.02
N SER A 32 5.38 -1.85 -17.23
CA SER A 32 5.37 -1.23 -18.55
C SER A 32 6.53 -1.70 -19.42
N GLY A 33 6.23 -2.04 -20.67
CA GLY A 33 7.19 -2.69 -21.56
C GLY A 33 7.39 -4.17 -21.22
N PRO A 34 8.58 -4.75 -21.48
CA PRO A 34 8.86 -6.13 -21.10
C PRO A 34 8.77 -6.34 -19.59
N ASP A 35 7.98 -7.33 -19.16
CA ASP A 35 7.89 -7.74 -17.75
C ASP A 35 9.10 -8.62 -17.38
N ILE A 36 10.26 -7.98 -17.25
CA ILE A 36 11.54 -8.59 -16.92
C ILE A 36 12.06 -8.08 -15.58
N TRP A 37 12.89 -8.90 -14.93
CA TRP A 37 13.54 -8.55 -13.68
C TRP A 37 14.41 -7.29 -13.84
N GLY A 38 14.26 -6.32 -12.92
CA GLY A 38 14.98 -5.05 -12.93
C GLY A 38 14.31 -3.90 -13.68
N ASN A 39 13.14 -4.11 -14.31
CA ASN A 39 12.35 -3.03 -14.88
C ASN A 39 11.60 -2.27 -13.76
N PRO A 40 11.91 -0.97 -13.52
CA PRO A 40 11.32 -0.19 -12.42
C PRO A 40 9.99 0.45 -12.82
N PHE A 41 9.53 0.28 -14.06
CA PHE A 41 8.37 0.99 -14.59
C PHE A 41 7.07 0.27 -14.27
N TYR A 42 6.63 0.37 -13.01
CA TYR A 42 5.32 -0.11 -12.56
C TYR A 42 4.73 0.85 -11.54
N HIS A 43 3.40 0.87 -11.50
CA HIS A 43 2.65 1.53 -10.43
C HIS A 43 2.41 0.51 -9.32
N GLN A 44 2.82 0.86 -8.10
CA GLN A 44 2.61 0.06 -6.91
C GLN A 44 1.55 0.73 -6.02
N TYR A 45 0.65 -0.07 -5.46
CA TYR A 45 -0.45 0.41 -4.62
C TYR A 45 -0.90 -0.67 -3.64
N LEU A 46 -1.66 -0.29 -2.63
CA LEU A 46 -2.21 -1.22 -1.64
C LEU A 46 -3.70 -1.45 -1.91
N CYS A 47 -4.15 -2.68 -1.69
CA CYS A 47 -5.55 -3.06 -1.66
C CYS A 47 -5.85 -3.79 -0.36
N ILE A 48 -7.04 -3.56 0.20
CA ILE A 48 -7.55 -4.27 1.37
C ILE A 48 -8.84 -4.96 0.94
N ASP A 49 -8.96 -6.26 1.19
CA ASP A 49 -10.25 -6.96 1.11
C ASP A 49 -11.22 -6.28 2.09
N ASP A 50 -12.44 -5.97 1.66
CA ASP A 50 -13.44 -5.31 2.50
C ASP A 50 -14.30 -6.31 3.32
N GLY A 51 -14.09 -7.62 3.11
CA GLY A 51 -14.81 -8.71 3.75
C GLY A 51 -16.16 -9.03 3.09
N ASN A 52 -16.56 -8.28 2.06
CA ASN A 52 -17.80 -8.46 1.30
C ASN A 52 -17.54 -8.92 -0.15
N GLY A 53 -16.28 -9.25 -0.47
CA GLY A 53 -15.85 -9.62 -1.82
C GLY A 53 -15.49 -8.43 -2.70
N GLU A 54 -15.35 -7.23 -2.13
CA GLU A 54 -14.80 -6.05 -2.80
C GLU A 54 -13.41 -5.69 -2.24
N TYR A 55 -12.71 -4.80 -2.94
CA TYR A 55 -11.39 -4.33 -2.52
C TYR A 55 -11.35 -2.81 -2.47
N ILE A 56 -10.83 -2.28 -1.36
CA ILE A 56 -10.52 -0.85 -1.21
C ILE A 56 -9.05 -0.66 -1.60
N CYS A 57 -8.80 0.00 -2.72
CA CYS A 57 -7.46 0.17 -3.26
C CYS A 57 -7.04 1.64 -3.32
N GLY A 58 -5.74 1.88 -3.16
CA GLY A 58 -5.15 3.20 -3.42
C GLY A 58 -3.66 3.27 -3.18
N GLY A 59 -3.07 4.27 -3.82
CA GLY A 59 -1.64 4.52 -3.89
C GLY A 59 -1.36 6.02 -3.97
N GLN A 60 -0.15 6.34 -4.44
CA GLN A 60 0.39 7.68 -4.62
C GLN A 60 0.59 7.95 -6.11
N ASP A 61 0.15 9.11 -6.57
CA ASP A 61 0.45 9.62 -7.93
C ASP A 61 0.70 11.12 -7.86
N ARG A 62 1.13 11.70 -8.97
CA ARG A 62 1.43 13.11 -9.14
C ARG A 62 0.25 13.89 -9.69
N SER A 63 0.12 15.16 -9.29
CA SER A 63 -0.78 16.12 -9.94
C SER A 63 -0.12 16.86 -11.11
N GLY A 64 1.19 16.70 -11.31
CA GLY A 64 1.97 17.40 -12.34
C GLY A 64 3.23 16.64 -12.76
N GLY A 65 4.39 17.32 -12.77
CA GLY A 65 5.67 16.72 -13.14
C GLY A 65 6.13 15.63 -12.17
N ALA A 66 6.75 14.57 -12.71
CA ALA A 66 7.30 13.45 -11.94
C ALA A 66 8.75 13.70 -11.48
N PHE A 67 9.51 14.43 -12.30
CA PHE A 67 10.91 14.76 -12.09
C PHE A 67 11.04 16.23 -11.70
N LEU A 68 12.26 16.72 -11.48
CA LEU A 68 12.55 18.10 -11.06
C LEU A 68 11.68 19.14 -11.80
N PRO A 69 10.91 19.98 -11.08
CA PRO A 69 10.93 20.19 -9.62
C PRO A 69 10.07 19.22 -8.78
N GLY A 70 9.39 18.25 -9.39
CA GLY A 70 8.36 17.41 -8.79
C GLY A 70 6.98 18.07 -8.84
N SER A 71 6.01 17.51 -8.13
CA SER A 71 4.69 18.13 -7.97
C SER A 71 3.97 17.65 -6.71
N ARG A 72 2.84 18.28 -6.41
CA ARG A 72 1.97 17.84 -5.32
C ARG A 72 1.51 16.40 -5.59
N GLY A 73 1.59 15.53 -4.58
CA GLY A 73 1.01 14.20 -4.68
C GLY A 73 -0.52 14.24 -4.59
N LYS A 74 -1.14 13.23 -5.17
CA LYS A 74 -2.57 12.96 -5.13
C LYS A 74 -2.80 11.47 -4.93
N ALA A 75 -3.90 11.12 -4.27
CA ALA A 75 -4.32 9.73 -4.20
C ALA A 75 -4.74 9.25 -5.59
N THR A 76 -4.41 8.01 -5.90
CA THR A 76 -4.94 7.30 -7.06
C THR A 76 -6.34 6.75 -6.79
N ASN A 77 -7.04 6.42 -7.88
CA ASN A 77 -8.29 5.66 -7.85
C ASN A 77 -8.01 4.24 -8.37
N ASP A 78 -7.13 3.53 -7.68
CA ASP A 78 -6.75 2.18 -8.06
C ASP A 78 -7.90 1.20 -7.83
N THR A 79 -7.86 0.08 -8.53
CA THR A 79 -8.81 -1.03 -8.37
C THR A 79 -8.04 -2.35 -8.34
N TRP A 80 -8.70 -3.41 -7.89
CA TRP A 80 -8.13 -4.75 -8.01
C TRP A 80 -7.79 -5.03 -9.49
N PRO A 81 -6.57 -5.49 -9.79
CA PRO A 81 -6.17 -5.76 -11.17
C PRO A 81 -7.11 -6.81 -11.78
N SER A 82 -7.62 -6.51 -12.98
CA SER A 82 -8.53 -7.39 -13.71
C SER A 82 -7.92 -7.79 -15.05
N GLY A 83 -8.17 -9.04 -15.46
CA GLY A 83 -7.59 -9.61 -16.68
C GLY A 83 -6.10 -9.96 -16.52
N GLU A 84 -5.33 -9.79 -17.60
CA GLU A 84 -3.89 -10.10 -17.65
C GLU A 84 -2.99 -8.93 -17.19
N ASN A 85 -3.59 -7.86 -16.67
CA ASN A 85 -2.88 -6.63 -16.32
C ASN A 85 -2.80 -6.47 -14.81
N GLY A 86 -1.59 -6.63 -14.30
CA GLY A 86 -1.23 -6.50 -12.91
C GLY A 86 -1.29 -7.79 -12.11
N ALA A 87 -0.77 -7.71 -10.90
CA ALA A 87 -0.81 -8.78 -9.92
C ALA A 87 -0.82 -8.20 -8.52
N CYS A 88 -1.50 -8.89 -7.61
CA CYS A 88 -1.50 -8.58 -6.19
C CYS A 88 -0.91 -9.75 -5.41
N LYS A 89 -0.11 -9.42 -4.39
CA LYS A 89 0.43 -10.38 -3.43
C LYS A 89 -0.08 -10.01 -2.05
N GLN A 90 -0.63 -10.98 -1.31
CA GLN A 90 -0.96 -10.79 0.10
C GLN A 90 0.32 -10.52 0.90
N VAL A 91 0.32 -9.47 1.71
CA VAL A 91 1.49 -9.01 2.47
C VAL A 91 1.25 -8.91 3.97
N ASP A 92 0.00 -8.89 4.42
CA ASP A 92 -0.38 -8.97 5.83
C ASP A 92 -1.83 -9.50 5.96
N ASP A 93 -2.13 -10.08 7.12
CA ASP A 93 -3.44 -10.65 7.52
C ASP A 93 -3.85 -10.24 8.95
N GLN A 94 -3.08 -9.35 9.59
CA GLN A 94 -3.43 -8.83 10.90
C GLN A 94 -4.44 -7.71 10.75
N LYS A 95 -5.62 -7.90 11.34
CA LYS A 95 -6.70 -6.90 11.40
C LYS A 95 -6.24 -5.46 11.69
N CYS A 96 -5.30 -5.28 12.61
CA CYS A 96 -4.82 -3.94 12.97
C CYS A 96 -3.92 -3.30 11.89
N VAL A 97 -3.24 -4.11 11.08
CA VAL A 97 -2.57 -3.64 9.85
C VAL A 97 -3.62 -3.28 8.80
N ASP A 98 -4.63 -4.14 8.58
CA ASP A 98 -5.69 -3.88 7.60
C ASP A 98 -6.44 -2.58 7.89
N GLU A 99 -6.84 -2.36 9.13
CA GLU A 99 -7.49 -1.12 9.56
C GLU A 99 -6.58 0.11 9.37
N CYS A 100 -5.29 -0.01 9.68
CA CYS A 100 -4.33 1.07 9.47
C CYS A 100 -4.16 1.40 7.98
N VAL A 101 -3.99 0.39 7.13
CA VAL A 101 -3.78 0.56 5.69
C VAL A 101 -5.06 1.11 5.04
N LYS A 102 -6.23 0.58 5.38
CA LYS A 102 -7.53 1.12 4.94
C LYS A 102 -7.65 2.61 5.23
N ASN A 103 -7.36 3.03 6.46
CA ASN A 103 -7.40 4.45 6.85
C ASN A 103 -6.42 5.31 6.02
N ARG A 104 -5.24 4.79 5.67
CA ARG A 104 -4.26 5.50 4.81
C ARG A 104 -4.70 5.59 3.36
N VAL A 105 -5.34 4.54 2.84
CA VAL A 105 -5.89 4.50 1.48
C VAL A 105 -7.07 5.46 1.33
N GLU A 106 -8.00 5.46 2.29
CA GLU A 106 -9.19 6.33 2.30
C GLU A 106 -8.82 7.80 2.51
N ASN A 107 -7.82 8.09 3.35
CA ASN A 107 -7.30 9.45 3.50
C ASN A 107 -6.65 9.91 2.20
N LYS A 108 -7.27 10.86 1.49
CA LYS A 108 -6.79 11.32 0.17
C LYS A 108 -5.58 12.28 0.22
N LYS A 109 -5.02 12.58 1.39
CA LYS A 109 -3.79 13.37 1.51
C LYS A 109 -2.59 12.54 1.09
N ARG A 110 -1.65 13.18 0.40
CA ARG A 110 -0.47 12.55 -0.19
C ARG A 110 0.76 13.45 -0.10
N PRO A 111 1.96 12.88 0.11
CA PRO A 111 3.21 13.63 0.16
C PRO A 111 3.57 14.23 -1.21
N TRP A 112 4.61 15.07 -1.24
CA TRP A 112 5.16 15.58 -2.50
C TRP A 112 5.66 14.42 -3.37
N TYR A 113 5.24 14.41 -4.64
CA TYR A 113 5.66 13.41 -5.60
C TYR A 113 6.89 13.90 -6.34
N GLN A 114 7.96 13.11 -6.31
CA GLN A 114 9.12 13.35 -7.16
C GLN A 114 10.00 12.10 -7.25
N ILE A 115 10.52 11.84 -8.44
CA ILE A 115 11.58 10.85 -8.70
C ILE A 115 12.88 11.61 -8.99
N PRO A 116 14.03 11.26 -8.37
CA PRO A 116 14.22 10.26 -7.31
C PRO A 116 14.20 10.85 -5.88
N PHE A 117 13.83 12.13 -5.70
CA PHE A 117 14.05 12.86 -4.43
C PHE A 117 12.80 13.11 -3.57
N GLY A 118 11.63 12.63 -4.00
CA GLY A 118 10.37 12.70 -3.24
C GLY A 118 9.83 11.30 -2.99
N ILE A 119 8.52 11.20 -2.77
CA ILE A 119 7.85 9.91 -2.53
C ILE A 119 7.04 9.54 -3.77
N ASP A 120 7.47 8.47 -4.45
CA ASP A 120 6.74 7.92 -5.59
C ASP A 120 5.70 6.86 -5.17
N CYS A 121 5.10 6.18 -6.14
CA CYS A 121 4.10 5.13 -5.89
C CYS A 121 4.66 3.92 -5.12
N GLN A 122 5.92 3.54 -5.38
CA GLN A 122 6.58 2.38 -4.76
C GLN A 122 6.90 2.71 -3.31
N ASP A 123 7.57 3.85 -3.09
CA ASP A 123 7.95 4.35 -1.77
C ASP A 123 6.72 4.48 -0.85
N TRP A 124 5.65 5.13 -1.34
CA TRP A 124 4.46 5.39 -0.53
C TRP A 124 3.81 4.10 -0.03
N SER A 125 3.67 3.11 -0.92
CA SER A 125 3.04 1.83 -0.58
C SER A 125 3.87 1.02 0.41
N GLU A 126 5.20 1.00 0.23
CA GLU A 126 6.11 0.34 1.17
C GLU A 126 6.10 1.03 2.53
N GLU A 127 6.26 2.35 2.57
CA GLU A 127 6.26 3.12 3.82
C GLU A 127 4.93 3.00 4.60
N VAL A 128 3.79 3.00 3.90
CA VAL A 128 2.48 2.80 4.54
C VAL A 128 2.38 1.42 5.17
N LEU A 129 2.72 0.37 4.43
CA LEU A 129 2.68 -1.00 4.94
C LEU A 129 3.61 -1.17 6.14
N GLU A 130 4.87 -0.75 6.02
CA GLU A 130 5.87 -0.85 7.09
C GLU A 130 5.46 -0.05 8.33
N SER A 131 4.95 1.16 8.15
CA SER A 131 4.45 2.01 9.24
C SER A 131 3.29 1.37 9.97
N CYS A 132 2.34 0.76 9.24
CA CYS A 132 1.21 0.06 9.81
C CYS A 132 1.62 -1.22 10.55
N GLN A 133 2.48 -2.04 9.95
CA GLN A 133 3.04 -3.24 10.60
C GLN A 133 3.80 -2.91 11.89
N LYS A 134 4.63 -1.86 11.84
CA LYS A 134 5.39 -1.40 13.03
C LYS A 134 4.45 -0.92 14.13
N SER A 135 3.48 -0.07 13.79
CA SER A 135 2.51 0.45 14.75
C SER A 135 1.69 -0.68 15.38
N CYS A 136 1.31 -1.67 14.58
CA CYS A 136 0.56 -2.83 15.04
C CYS A 136 1.35 -3.68 16.04
N ARG A 137 2.63 -3.95 15.74
CA ARG A 137 3.53 -4.67 16.66
C ARG A 137 3.71 -3.92 17.98
N THR A 138 3.85 -2.59 17.95
CA THR A 138 4.02 -1.78 19.16
C THR A 138 2.75 -1.73 20.02
N ASN A 139 1.57 -1.65 19.40
CA ASN A 139 0.29 -1.64 20.11
C ASN A 139 -0.10 -3.02 20.66
N ASN A 140 0.44 -4.11 20.10
CA ASN A 140 0.26 -5.49 20.57
C ASN A 140 1.26 -5.94 21.65
N LEU A 141 2.23 -5.10 22.02
CA LEU A 141 3.01 -5.33 23.23
C LEU A 141 2.13 -5.00 24.43
N PRO A 142 2.08 -5.84 25.50
CA PRO A 142 1.35 -5.48 26.70
C PRO A 142 1.84 -4.11 27.14
N MET A 143 0.92 -3.14 27.20
CA MET A 143 1.14 -1.74 27.56
C MET A 143 1.87 -1.68 28.90
N GLY A 144 3.18 -1.70 28.74
CA GLY A 144 4.12 -2.17 29.70
C GLY A 144 5.36 -1.36 29.42
N TRP A 145 5.25 -0.09 29.80
CA TRP A 145 6.32 0.88 29.87
C TRP A 145 6.65 1.44 28.48
N PHE A 146 6.11 2.62 28.13
CA PHE A 146 6.84 3.74 27.52
C PHE A 146 5.84 4.87 27.21
N ASN A 147 5.40 5.55 28.27
CA ASN A 147 5.16 6.99 28.16
C ASN A 147 6.53 7.65 27.98
N ARG A 148 6.82 8.21 26.79
CA ARG A 148 7.66 9.42 26.60
C ARG A 148 7.98 9.66 25.12
N LEU A 149 7.59 10.85 24.65
CA LEU A 149 8.26 11.66 23.62
C LEU A 149 8.11 11.09 22.19
N TRP A 150 7.39 11.71 21.25
CA TRP A 150 7.29 13.12 20.86
C TRP A 150 5.94 13.40 20.18
#